data_AF-U1PIC1-F1
#
_entry.id   AF-U1PIC1-F1
#
_cell.length_a   1.000
_cell.length_b   1.000
_cell.length_c   1.000
_cell.angle_alpha   90.00
_cell.angle_beta   90.00
_cell.angle_gamma   90.00
#
_symmetry.space_group_name_H-M   'P 1'
#
loop_
_entity.id
_entity.type
_entity.pdbx_description
1 polymer ?
#
loop_
_entity_poly.entity_id
_entity_poly.type
_entity_poly.pdbx_seq_one_letter_code
_entity_poly.pdbx_strand_id
1 'polypeptide(L)'
;MTQRLLDDDPQTAYEHARYAASHAGRVAVVRETAGIAAYLAGHYSEALREIRAARRLSGLDLHRAIEVDCERALGHLDKALQAAKATDPRQLDEIERAELAMVVSGLRHELGQTDLGLIVIEDAIRARPSDSDTLRRLHSVRADRLEELGRHQEAAAVRDRIGAEPIEEDEVEVFDIEDDYDAEMQEQGSPGTDDRAGGAEAPAASEAPTGGQPSDLEPADQEDAEWPQSFAERVEAEMTELLEAAEDDSVSSTANDADGPSLDSPDDAAGTPDPMMTATDDLPEEPR
;
A
#
# COMPACT_ATOMS: atom_id res chain seq x y z
N MET A 1 -8.26 3.23 -19.61
CA MET A 1 -7.60 1.90 -19.57
C MET A 1 -7.11 1.58 -18.18
N THR A 2 -6.18 2.35 -17.60
CA THR A 2 -5.63 2.06 -16.25
C THR A 2 -6.69 1.81 -15.19
N GLN A 3 -7.63 2.74 -14.95
CA GLN A 3 -8.65 2.57 -13.90
C GLN A 3 -9.53 1.33 -14.07
N ARG A 4 -9.78 0.88 -15.30
CA ARG A 4 -10.60 -0.33 -15.58
C ARG A 4 -9.86 -1.62 -15.26
N LEU A 5 -8.53 -1.59 -15.22
CA LEU A 5 -7.68 -2.78 -15.08
C LEU A 5 -7.06 -2.87 -13.69
N LEU A 6 -7.28 -1.91 -12.78
CA LEU A 6 -6.59 -1.88 -11.48
C LEU A 6 -6.87 -3.12 -10.63
N ASP A 7 -8.10 -3.63 -10.69
CA ASP A 7 -8.52 -4.77 -9.88
C ASP A 7 -8.28 -6.11 -10.60
N ASP A 8 -8.46 -6.14 -11.94
CA ASP A 8 -8.36 -7.36 -12.75
C ASP A 8 -6.93 -7.69 -13.24
N ASP A 9 -6.20 -6.68 -13.74
CA ASP A 9 -4.85 -6.83 -14.30
C ASP A 9 -3.97 -5.62 -13.94
N PRO A 10 -3.47 -5.58 -12.68
CA PRO A 10 -2.64 -4.48 -12.18
C PRO A 10 -1.38 -4.27 -13.02
N GLN A 11 -0.83 -5.34 -13.60
CA GLN A 11 0.40 -5.29 -14.38
C GLN A 11 0.17 -4.49 -15.68
N THR A 12 -0.89 -4.80 -16.43
CA THR A 12 -1.25 -4.03 -17.63
C THR A 12 -1.68 -2.61 -17.28
N ALA A 13 -2.38 -2.43 -16.16
CA ALA A 13 -2.73 -1.10 -15.66
C ALA A 13 -1.47 -0.24 -15.42
N TYR A 14 -0.45 -0.82 -14.79
CA TYR A 14 0.85 -0.19 -14.54
C TYR A 14 1.57 0.17 -15.85
N GLU A 15 1.60 -0.72 -16.84
CA GLU A 15 2.25 -0.43 -18.13
C GLU A 15 1.63 0.79 -18.83
N HIS A 16 0.29 0.87 -18.85
CA HIS A 16 -0.42 2.04 -19.37
C HIS A 16 -0.14 3.31 -18.55
N ALA A 17 -0.15 3.21 -17.22
CA ALA A 17 0.10 4.35 -16.35
C ALA A 17 1.54 4.86 -16.48
N ARG A 18 2.52 3.95 -16.60
CA ARG A 18 3.94 4.25 -16.82
C ARG A 18 4.14 4.96 -18.16
N TYR A 19 3.48 4.49 -19.21
CA TYR A 19 3.52 5.15 -20.52
C TYR A 19 2.93 6.57 -20.46
N ALA A 20 1.80 6.76 -19.76
CA ALA A 20 1.25 8.10 -19.56
C ALA A 20 2.22 9.00 -18.78
N ALA A 21 2.84 8.47 -17.71
CA ALA A 21 3.80 9.21 -16.89
C ALA A 21 5.08 9.60 -17.65
N SER A 22 5.52 8.82 -18.63
CA SER A 22 6.67 9.20 -19.47
C SER A 22 6.39 10.39 -20.38
N HIS A 23 5.13 10.63 -20.73
CA HIS A 23 4.71 11.73 -21.62
C HIS A 23 4.18 12.95 -20.84
N ALA A 24 3.55 12.74 -19.69
CA ALA A 24 2.93 13.76 -18.86
C ALA A 24 3.55 13.83 -17.46
N GLY A 25 4.88 13.71 -17.39
CA GLY A 25 5.61 13.54 -16.13
C GLY A 25 5.58 14.71 -15.14
N ARG A 26 4.99 15.85 -15.50
CA ARG A 26 4.80 17.01 -14.61
C ARG A 26 3.36 17.15 -14.11
N VAL A 27 2.48 16.20 -14.45
CA VAL A 27 1.09 16.20 -14.03
C VAL A 27 0.95 15.31 -12.80
N ALA A 28 0.57 15.90 -11.66
CA ALA A 28 0.52 15.21 -10.37
C ALA A 28 -0.37 13.96 -10.40
N VAL A 29 -1.59 14.07 -10.95
CA VAL A 29 -2.53 12.93 -11.04
C VAL A 29 -2.01 11.80 -11.92
N VAL A 30 -1.21 12.09 -12.95
CA VAL A 30 -0.60 11.05 -13.79
C VAL A 30 0.47 10.29 -13.01
N ARG A 31 1.28 11.01 -12.21
CA ARG A 31 2.27 10.41 -11.30
C ARG A 31 1.60 9.57 -10.23
N GLU A 32 0.54 10.09 -9.62
CA GLU A 32 -0.26 9.37 -8.63
C GLU A 32 -0.84 8.07 -9.20
N THR A 33 -1.46 8.15 -10.37
CA THR A 33 -2.02 6.97 -11.06
C THR A 33 -0.95 5.92 -11.35
N ALA A 34 0.24 6.35 -11.82
CA ALA A 34 1.37 5.44 -12.03
C ALA A 34 1.90 4.82 -10.73
N GLY A 35 1.92 5.59 -9.64
CA GLY A 35 2.33 5.11 -8.31
C GLY A 35 1.38 4.06 -7.74
N ILE A 36 0.07 4.31 -7.81
CA ILE A 36 -0.95 3.36 -7.32
C ILE A 36 -0.93 2.08 -8.17
N ALA A 37 -0.90 2.21 -9.50
CA ALA A 37 -0.84 1.03 -10.37
C ALA A 37 0.46 0.22 -10.15
N ALA A 38 1.60 0.88 -9.98
CA ALA A 38 2.85 0.23 -9.64
C ALA A 38 2.78 -0.52 -8.29
N TYR A 39 2.15 0.09 -7.28
CA TYR A 39 1.97 -0.51 -5.96
C TYR A 39 1.14 -1.80 -6.04
N LEU A 40 -0.02 -1.75 -6.70
CA LEU A 40 -0.88 -2.91 -6.89
C LEU A 40 -0.23 -4.01 -7.74
N ALA A 41 0.63 -3.63 -8.69
CA ALA A 41 1.43 -4.56 -9.48
C ALA A 41 2.72 -5.07 -8.78
N GLY A 42 2.99 -4.64 -7.54
CA GLY A 42 4.17 -5.07 -6.77
C GLY A 42 5.49 -4.42 -7.16
N HIS A 43 5.48 -3.38 -8.00
CA HIS A 43 6.68 -2.60 -8.37
C HIS A 43 6.94 -1.51 -7.33
N TYR A 44 7.30 -1.91 -6.10
CA TYR A 44 7.36 -1.02 -4.93
C TYR A 44 8.39 0.11 -5.05
N SER A 45 9.53 -0.13 -5.71
CA SER A 45 10.52 0.92 -5.96
C SER A 45 9.98 2.04 -6.85
N GLU A 46 9.27 1.67 -7.91
CA GLU A 46 8.64 2.59 -8.84
C GLU A 46 7.46 3.29 -8.19
N ALA A 47 6.61 2.55 -7.48
CA ALA A 47 5.50 3.11 -6.71
C ALA A 47 5.99 4.23 -5.78
N LEU A 48 7.03 3.95 -5.00
CA LEU A 48 7.63 4.91 -4.06
C LEU A 48 8.14 6.17 -4.78
N ARG A 49 8.80 6.02 -5.93
CA ARG A 49 9.29 7.14 -6.74
C ARG A 49 8.13 8.01 -7.24
N GLU A 50 7.10 7.37 -7.80
CA GLU A 50 5.97 8.07 -8.41
C GLU A 50 5.08 8.75 -7.36
N ILE A 51 4.80 8.09 -6.22
CA ILE A 51 4.05 8.68 -5.09
C ILE A 51 4.76 9.91 -4.53
N ARG A 52 6.08 9.83 -4.29
CA ARG A 52 6.86 10.99 -3.83
C ARG A 52 6.87 12.11 -4.86
N ALA A 53 6.91 11.79 -6.16
CA ALA A 53 6.81 12.78 -7.23
C ALA A 53 5.42 13.44 -7.29
N ALA A 54 4.35 12.66 -7.17
CA ALA A 54 2.98 13.16 -7.12
C ALA A 54 2.80 14.14 -5.96
N ARG A 55 3.30 13.79 -4.76
CA ARG A 55 3.28 14.65 -3.57
C ARG A 55 4.02 15.97 -3.78
N ARG A 56 5.23 15.92 -4.36
CA ARG A 56 6.00 17.15 -4.66
C ARG A 56 5.29 18.06 -5.66
N LEU A 57 4.57 17.48 -6.63
CA LEU A 57 3.87 18.23 -7.67
C LEU A 57 2.53 18.79 -7.17
N SER A 58 1.80 18.04 -6.34
CA SER A 58 0.50 18.47 -5.80
C SER A 58 0.63 19.40 -4.59
N GLY A 59 1.70 19.25 -3.79
CA GLY A 59 1.85 19.90 -2.50
C GLY A 59 0.91 19.35 -1.41
N LEU A 60 0.20 18.26 -1.68
CA LEU A 60 -0.74 17.63 -0.76
C LEU A 60 -0.10 16.38 -0.15
N ASP A 61 -0.24 16.17 1.15
CA ASP A 61 0.34 15.03 1.86
C ASP A 61 -0.45 13.73 1.68
N LEU A 62 -0.50 13.24 0.43
CA LEU A 62 -1.24 12.04 0.04
C LEU A 62 -0.36 10.77 0.07
N HIS A 63 -1.01 9.61 0.16
CA HIS A 63 -0.43 8.27 -0.03
C HIS A 63 0.73 7.96 0.91
N ARG A 64 0.59 8.34 2.19
CA ARG A 64 1.55 8.01 3.24
C ARG A 64 1.51 6.53 3.59
N ALA A 65 0.32 5.92 3.61
CA ALA A 65 0.17 4.49 3.83
C ALA A 65 0.92 3.69 2.74
N ILE A 66 0.71 4.03 1.46
CA ILE A 66 1.39 3.40 0.32
C ILE A 66 2.91 3.56 0.41
N GLU A 67 3.40 4.77 0.71
CA GLU A 67 4.84 5.00 0.87
C GLU A 67 5.47 4.12 1.97
N VAL A 68 4.83 4.07 3.14
CA VAL A 68 5.30 3.26 4.27
C VAL A 68 5.28 1.79 3.91
N ASP A 69 4.23 1.33 3.22
CA ASP A 69 4.10 -0.07 2.84
C ASP A 69 5.11 -0.48 1.76
N CYS A 70 5.43 0.41 0.81
CA CYS A 70 6.49 0.18 -0.16
C CYS A 70 7.85 0.01 0.52
N GLU A 71 8.21 0.87 1.48
CA GLU A 71 9.48 0.71 2.22
C GLU A 71 9.49 -0.59 3.04
N ARG A 72 8.35 -1.00 3.61
CA ARG A 72 8.18 -2.29 4.30
C ARG A 72 8.39 -3.47 3.33
N ALA A 73 7.73 -3.45 2.17
CA ALA A 73 7.82 -4.50 1.15
C ALA A 73 9.23 -4.63 0.54
N LEU A 74 9.99 -3.53 0.49
CA LEU A 74 11.41 -3.53 0.11
C LEU A 74 12.34 -4.02 1.23
N GLY A 75 11.81 -4.36 2.41
CA GLY A 75 12.57 -4.82 3.58
C GLY A 75 13.23 -3.71 4.39
N HIS A 76 12.96 -2.44 4.09
CA HIS A 76 13.50 -1.29 4.82
C HIS A 76 12.64 -0.93 6.04
N LEU A 77 12.50 -1.85 6.99
CA LEU A 77 11.58 -1.69 8.14
C LEU A 77 11.85 -0.41 8.95
N ASP A 78 13.12 -0.04 9.15
CA ASP A 78 13.49 1.19 9.87
C ASP A 78 13.03 2.45 9.12
N LYS A 79 13.18 2.48 7.79
CA LYS A 79 12.74 3.60 6.94
C LYS A 79 11.22 3.69 6.91
N ALA A 80 10.53 2.55 6.81
CA ALA A 80 9.07 2.50 6.89
C ALA A 80 8.59 3.09 8.22
N LEU A 81 9.21 2.72 9.34
CA LEU A 81 8.84 3.23 10.65
C LEU A 81 9.15 4.72 10.81
N GLN A 82 10.27 5.19 10.27
CA GLN A 82 10.63 6.59 10.25
C GLN A 82 9.64 7.41 9.41
N ALA A 83 9.28 6.92 8.22
CA ALA A 83 8.31 7.56 7.34
C ALA A 83 6.94 7.65 8.01
N ALA A 84 6.48 6.58 8.68
CA ALA A 84 5.23 6.59 9.44
C ALA A 84 5.23 7.62 10.58
N LYS A 85 6.34 7.75 11.31
CA LYS A 85 6.49 8.73 12.41
C LYS A 85 6.57 10.19 11.92
N ALA A 86 7.10 10.41 10.72
CA ALA A 86 7.24 11.74 10.15
C ALA A 86 5.92 12.31 9.61
N THR A 87 4.90 11.47 9.44
CA THR A 87 3.58 11.87 8.98
C THR A 87 2.82 12.65 10.05
N ASP A 88 2.27 13.81 9.71
CA ASP A 88 1.36 14.56 10.59
C ASP A 88 -0.07 14.04 10.42
N PRO A 89 -0.68 13.39 11.44
CA PRO A 89 -2.03 12.85 11.32
C PRO A 89 -3.10 13.90 11.02
N ARG A 90 -2.82 15.20 11.23
CA ARG A 90 -3.76 16.30 10.92
C ARG A 90 -3.86 16.61 9.43
N GLN A 91 -2.87 16.16 8.65
CA GLN A 91 -2.84 16.38 7.19
C GLN A 91 -3.51 15.22 6.43
N LEU A 92 -3.81 14.12 7.12
CA LEU A 92 -4.43 12.95 6.56
C LEU A 92 -5.95 12.98 6.75
N ASP A 93 -6.68 12.48 5.76
CA ASP A 93 -8.09 12.20 5.92
C ASP A 93 -8.32 10.97 6.83
N GLU A 94 -9.58 10.61 7.05
CA GLU A 94 -9.93 9.49 7.91
C GLU A 94 -9.52 8.13 7.34
N ILE A 95 -9.65 7.95 6.02
CA ILE A 95 -9.36 6.70 5.34
C ILE A 95 -7.86 6.47 5.35
N GLU A 96 -7.08 7.46 4.93
CA GLU A 96 -5.61 7.39 4.87
C GLU A 96 -5.01 7.17 6.27
N ARG A 97 -5.61 7.72 7.33
CA ARG A 97 -5.20 7.40 8.72
C ARG A 97 -5.44 5.95 9.10
N ALA A 98 -6.57 5.38 8.68
CA ALA A 98 -6.87 3.98 8.93
C ALA A 98 -5.94 3.05 8.13
N GLU A 99 -5.69 3.35 6.86
CA GLU A 99 -4.73 2.64 6.03
C GLU A 99 -3.32 2.67 6.64
N LEU A 100 -2.85 3.85 7.05
CA LEU A 100 -1.56 3.99 7.70
C LEU A 100 -1.49 3.19 9.00
N ALA A 101 -2.56 3.15 9.80
CA ALA A 101 -2.61 2.34 11.02
C ALA A 101 -2.53 0.83 10.74
N MET A 102 -3.19 0.35 9.67
CA MET A 102 -3.10 -1.04 9.22
C MET A 102 -1.67 -1.41 8.82
N VAL A 103 -1.02 -0.57 8.00
CA VAL A 103 0.37 -0.75 7.58
C VAL A 103 1.33 -0.73 8.78
N VAL A 104 1.18 0.24 9.69
CA VAL A 104 2.03 0.35 10.89
C VAL A 104 1.85 -0.85 11.81
N SER A 105 0.64 -1.39 11.94
CA SER A 105 0.39 -2.63 12.68
C SER A 105 1.10 -3.83 12.05
N GLY A 106 1.06 -3.94 10.72
CA GLY A 106 1.85 -4.88 9.92
C GLY A 106 3.33 -4.81 10.23
N LEU A 107 3.89 -3.61 10.08
CA LEU A 107 5.30 -3.32 10.34
C LEU A 107 5.73 -3.65 11.77
N ARG A 108 4.90 -3.33 12.77
CA ARG A 108 5.21 -3.65 14.18
C ARG A 108 5.26 -5.15 14.42
N HIS A 109 4.37 -5.92 13.79
CA HIS A 109 4.41 -7.38 13.88
C HIS A 109 5.70 -7.96 13.29
N GLU A 110 6.12 -7.49 12.12
CA GLU A 110 7.39 -7.92 11.49
C GLU A 110 8.61 -7.60 12.35
N LEU A 111 8.56 -6.50 13.12
CA LEU A 111 9.58 -6.14 14.12
C LEU A 111 9.48 -6.94 15.43
N GLY A 112 8.59 -7.93 15.52
CA GLY A 112 8.34 -8.71 16.74
C GLY A 112 7.59 -7.96 17.84
N GLN A 113 6.97 -6.82 17.50
CA GLN A 113 6.27 -5.91 18.41
C GLN A 113 4.75 -6.02 18.23
N THR A 114 4.23 -7.24 18.14
CA THR A 114 2.80 -7.51 17.83
C THR A 114 1.84 -6.82 18.79
N ASP A 115 2.17 -6.74 20.09
CA ASP A 115 1.36 -6.01 21.09
C ASP A 115 1.21 -4.52 20.75
N LEU A 116 2.29 -3.88 20.29
CA LEU A 116 2.25 -2.48 19.85
C LEU A 116 1.43 -2.33 18.57
N GLY A 117 1.51 -3.31 17.66
CA GLY A 117 0.66 -3.35 16.46
C GLY A 117 -0.82 -3.42 16.81
N LEU A 118 -1.20 -4.26 17.78
CA LEU A 118 -2.57 -4.34 18.27
C LEU A 118 -3.06 -3.01 18.86
N ILE A 119 -2.24 -2.32 19.67
CA ILE A 119 -2.60 -1.00 20.23
C ILE A 119 -2.88 0.02 19.13
N VAL A 120 -2.04 0.08 18.09
CA VAL A 120 -2.23 0.98 16.94
C VAL A 120 -3.58 0.76 16.28
N ILE A 121 -3.98 -0.50 16.06
CA ILE A 121 -5.27 -0.85 15.47
C ILE A 121 -6.44 -0.51 16.40
N GLU A 122 -6.31 -0.79 17.70
CA GLU A 122 -7.36 -0.46 18.66
C GLU A 122 -7.62 1.05 18.77
N ASP A 123 -6.56 1.86 18.69
CA ASP A 123 -6.67 3.31 18.65
C ASP A 123 -7.33 3.81 17.35
N ALA A 124 -7.00 3.20 16.20
CA ALA A 124 -7.64 3.51 14.92
C ALA A 124 -9.13 3.15 14.92
N ILE A 125 -9.52 1.99 15.47
CA ILE A 125 -10.92 1.61 15.65
C ILE A 125 -11.65 2.59 16.58
N ARG A 126 -10.98 3.06 17.65
CA ARG A 126 -11.56 4.01 18.61
C ARG A 126 -11.80 5.39 18.00
N ALA A 127 -11.08 5.75 16.92
CA ALA A 127 -11.36 6.95 16.16
C ALA A 127 -12.71 6.90 15.42
N ARG A 128 -13.31 5.70 15.29
CA ARG A 128 -14.60 5.42 14.64
C ARG A 128 -14.67 5.91 13.19
N PRO A 129 -13.86 5.33 12.28
CA PRO A 129 -13.97 5.58 10.85
C PRO A 129 -15.42 5.55 10.36
N SER A 130 -15.82 6.55 9.58
CA SER A 130 -17.18 6.66 9.05
C SER A 130 -17.48 5.62 7.98
N ASP A 131 -16.47 5.20 7.23
CA ASP A 131 -16.57 4.17 6.22
C ASP A 131 -16.63 2.76 6.85
N SER A 132 -17.70 2.03 6.54
CA SER A 132 -17.94 0.71 7.13
C SER A 132 -16.97 -0.35 6.64
N ASP A 133 -16.50 -0.23 5.39
CA ASP A 133 -15.53 -1.19 4.84
C ASP A 133 -14.15 -1.01 5.49
N THR A 134 -13.68 0.22 5.59
CA THR A 134 -12.47 0.59 6.34
C THR A 134 -12.53 0.08 7.78
N LEU A 135 -13.66 0.28 8.46
CA LEU A 135 -13.85 -0.22 9.83
C LEU A 135 -13.83 -1.76 9.89
N ARG A 136 -14.41 -2.45 8.91
CA ARG A 136 -14.35 -3.91 8.79
C ARG A 136 -12.90 -4.37 8.63
N ARG A 137 -12.14 -3.77 7.70
CA ARG A 137 -10.72 -4.08 7.46
C ARG A 137 -9.86 -3.88 8.71
N LEU A 138 -10.05 -2.79 9.45
CA LEU A 138 -9.39 -2.58 10.75
C LEU A 138 -9.69 -3.71 11.75
N HIS A 139 -10.94 -4.18 11.80
CA HIS A 139 -11.31 -5.31 12.65
C HIS A 139 -10.73 -6.64 12.18
N SER A 140 -10.57 -6.85 10.87
CA SER A 140 -9.83 -8.00 10.33
C SER A 140 -8.38 -7.99 10.81
N VAL A 141 -7.67 -6.86 10.66
CA VAL A 141 -6.28 -6.74 11.14
C VAL A 141 -6.20 -6.90 12.66
N ARG A 142 -7.20 -6.41 13.42
CA ARG A 142 -7.28 -6.66 14.87
C ARG A 142 -7.35 -8.15 15.18
N ALA A 143 -8.19 -8.90 14.47
CA ALA A 143 -8.31 -10.34 14.67
C ALA A 143 -7.00 -11.06 14.38
N ASP A 144 -6.27 -10.66 13.34
CA ASP A 144 -4.98 -11.26 12.98
C ASP A 144 -3.91 -10.99 14.04
N ARG A 145 -3.82 -9.75 14.55
CA ARG A 145 -2.92 -9.43 15.68
C ARG A 145 -3.26 -10.21 16.95
N LEU A 146 -4.55 -10.42 17.24
CA LEU A 146 -4.98 -11.25 18.37
C LEU A 146 -4.59 -12.72 18.18
N GLU A 147 -4.76 -13.26 16.96
CA GLU A 147 -4.38 -14.62 16.60
C GLU A 147 -2.87 -14.86 16.82
N GLU A 148 -2.03 -13.95 16.34
CA GLU A 148 -0.57 -14.03 16.44
C GLU A 148 -0.07 -13.91 17.88
N LEU A 149 -0.83 -13.25 18.76
CA LEU A 149 -0.59 -13.20 20.20
C LEU A 149 -1.13 -14.44 20.94
N GLY A 150 -1.73 -15.40 20.24
CA GLY A 150 -2.33 -16.61 20.82
C GLY A 150 -3.70 -16.39 21.46
N ARG A 151 -4.33 -15.24 21.25
CA ARG A 151 -5.66 -14.87 21.80
C ARG A 151 -6.78 -15.36 20.87
N HIS A 152 -6.74 -16.65 20.51
CA HIS A 152 -7.60 -17.26 19.49
C HIS A 152 -9.11 -17.07 19.72
N GLN A 153 -9.58 -17.16 20.97
CA GLN A 153 -10.99 -16.98 21.29
C GLN A 153 -11.47 -15.55 21.02
N GLU A 154 -10.63 -14.55 21.28
CA GLU A 154 -10.94 -13.15 21.02
C GLU A 154 -10.89 -12.85 19.52
N ALA A 155 -9.89 -13.39 18.81
CA ALA A 155 -9.79 -13.29 17.36
C ALA A 155 -11.03 -13.87 16.67
N ALA A 156 -11.47 -15.07 17.06
CA ALA A 156 -12.70 -15.69 16.55
C ALA A 156 -13.93 -14.84 16.83
N ALA A 157 -14.09 -14.32 18.05
CA ALA A 157 -15.22 -13.47 18.40
C ALA A 157 -15.26 -12.14 17.62
N VAL A 158 -14.11 -11.62 17.21
CA VAL A 158 -14.03 -10.45 16.30
C VAL A 158 -14.48 -10.84 14.90
N ARG A 159 -13.97 -11.96 14.35
CA ARG A 159 -14.34 -12.46 13.01
C ARG A 159 -15.84 -12.77 12.91
N ASP A 160 -16.40 -13.41 13.93
CA ASP A 160 -17.84 -13.70 13.99
C ASP A 160 -18.69 -12.42 13.97
N ARG A 161 -18.20 -11.34 14.60
CA ARG A 161 -18.92 -10.05 14.65
C ARG A 161 -18.90 -9.31 13.32
N ILE A 162 -17.77 -9.32 12.60
CA ILE A 162 -17.67 -8.65 11.29
C ILE A 162 -18.37 -9.47 10.20
N GLY A 163 -18.49 -10.79 10.38
CA GLY A 163 -19.03 -11.71 9.40
C GLY A 163 -18.02 -12.02 8.28
N ALA A 164 -18.44 -12.85 7.31
CA ALA A 164 -17.63 -13.12 6.13
C ALA A 164 -17.39 -11.82 5.34
N GLU A 165 -16.26 -11.75 4.64
CA GLU A 165 -16.04 -10.69 3.66
C GLU A 165 -17.14 -10.76 2.59
N PRO A 166 -17.71 -9.60 2.20
CA PRO A 166 -18.60 -9.55 1.05
C PRO A 166 -17.85 -10.10 -0.16
N ILE A 167 -18.39 -11.15 -0.77
CA ILE A 167 -17.92 -11.59 -2.07
C ILE A 167 -18.46 -10.55 -3.04
N GLU A 168 -17.61 -9.92 -3.86
CA GLU A 168 -18.11 -9.05 -4.93
C GLU A 168 -18.97 -9.94 -5.86
N GLU A 169 -20.28 -9.74 -5.82
CA GLU A 169 -21.20 -10.41 -6.74
C GLU A 169 -20.98 -9.78 -8.12
N ASP A 170 -20.74 -10.60 -9.13
CA ASP A 170 -20.55 -10.18 -10.51
C ASP A 170 -21.64 -9.15 -10.91
N GLU A 171 -21.22 -8.05 -11.54
CA GLU A 171 -22.11 -7.00 -12.02
C GLU A 171 -23.28 -7.62 -12.81
N VAL A 172 -24.50 -7.48 -12.29
CA VAL A 172 -25.69 -8.01 -12.97
C VAL A 172 -25.89 -7.22 -14.26
N GLU A 173 -25.47 -7.80 -15.39
CA GLU A 173 -25.81 -7.29 -16.72
C GLU A 173 -27.33 -7.37 -16.91
N VAL A 174 -28.00 -6.23 -16.76
CA VAL A 174 -29.43 -6.08 -17.06
C VAL A 174 -29.57 -6.01 -18.58
N PHE A 175 -29.90 -7.13 -19.21
CA PHE A 175 -30.32 -7.15 -20.61
C PHE A 175 -31.73 -6.57 -20.74
N ASP A 176 -31.89 -5.56 -21.59
CA ASP A 176 -33.19 -5.03 -21.94
C ASP A 176 -33.92 -6.05 -22.84
N ILE A 177 -35.06 -6.57 -22.37
CA ILE A 177 -35.78 -7.68 -23.02
C ILE A 177 -36.57 -7.19 -24.26
N GLU A 178 -36.59 -5.88 -24.54
CA GLU A 178 -37.44 -5.30 -25.56
C GLU A 178 -36.95 -5.55 -27.01
N ASP A 179 -35.67 -5.86 -27.24
CA ASP A 179 -35.11 -6.05 -28.59
C ASP A 179 -35.38 -7.45 -29.22
N ASP A 180 -35.74 -8.46 -28.42
CA ASP A 180 -35.95 -9.84 -28.91
C ASP A 180 -37.39 -10.14 -29.40
N TYR A 181 -38.37 -9.27 -29.10
CA TYR A 181 -39.77 -9.50 -29.52
C TYR A 181 -40.04 -9.15 -31.00
N ASP A 182 -39.20 -8.35 -31.65
CA ASP A 182 -39.40 -7.93 -33.05
C ASP A 182 -38.88 -8.95 -34.07
N ALA A 183 -38.03 -9.90 -33.65
CA ALA A 183 -37.47 -10.93 -34.53
C ALA A 183 -38.45 -12.07 -34.86
N GLU A 184 -39.40 -12.40 -33.96
CA GLU A 184 -40.32 -13.53 -34.17
C GLU A 184 -41.57 -13.20 -35.00
N MET A 185 -41.85 -11.92 -35.28
CA MET A 185 -43.06 -11.52 -36.03
C MET A 185 -42.86 -11.44 -37.56
N GLN A 186 -41.63 -11.52 -38.06
CA GLN A 186 -41.34 -11.40 -39.50
C GLN A 186 -41.47 -12.71 -40.30
N GLU A 187 -41.67 -13.86 -39.65
CA GLU A 187 -41.75 -15.15 -40.35
C GLU A 187 -43.19 -15.56 -40.75
N GLN A 188 -44.21 -14.76 -40.40
CA GLN A 188 -45.61 -15.07 -40.74
C GLN A 188 -46.32 -13.94 -41.50
N GLY A 189 -46.07 -13.87 -42.81
CA GLY A 189 -47.11 -13.44 -43.75
C GLY A 189 -46.68 -12.56 -44.92
N SER A 190 -46.57 -13.16 -46.11
CA SER A 190 -47.20 -12.63 -47.33
C SER A 190 -47.19 -13.64 -48.49
N PRO A 191 -48.33 -14.00 -49.11
CA PRO A 191 -48.41 -14.84 -50.31
C PRO A 191 -48.77 -14.06 -51.61
N GLY A 192 -48.19 -14.51 -52.74
CA GLY A 192 -48.63 -14.24 -54.14
C GLY A 192 -47.83 -13.13 -54.89
N THR A 193 -47.48 -13.20 -56.18
CA THR A 193 -47.88 -14.05 -57.33
C THR A 193 -46.90 -13.90 -58.51
N ASP A 194 -46.69 -15.00 -59.25
CA ASP A 194 -46.46 -15.22 -60.71
C ASP A 194 -45.54 -14.35 -61.61
N ASP A 195 -44.45 -15.00 -62.06
CA ASP A 195 -44.24 -15.58 -63.41
C ASP A 195 -43.99 -14.68 -64.66
N ARG A 196 -42.74 -14.65 -65.16
CA ARG A 196 -42.38 -15.05 -66.55
C ARG A 196 -40.87 -14.97 -66.90
N ALA A 197 -40.34 -16.15 -67.26
CA ALA A 197 -39.46 -16.47 -68.41
C ALA A 197 -38.05 -15.84 -68.58
N GLY A 198 -37.03 -16.66 -68.30
CA GLY A 198 -36.24 -17.33 -69.35
C GLY A 198 -34.91 -16.70 -69.81
N GLY A 199 -33.79 -17.42 -69.60
CA GLY A 199 -32.55 -17.22 -70.36
C GLY A 199 -31.29 -17.70 -69.62
N ALA A 200 -30.75 -18.84 -70.04
CA ALA A 200 -29.57 -19.51 -69.50
C ALA A 200 -28.25 -18.74 -69.71
N GLU A 201 -27.28 -18.93 -68.81
CA GLU A 201 -25.96 -19.53 -69.08
C GLU A 201 -25.01 -19.38 -67.86
N ALA A 202 -24.41 -20.49 -67.45
CA ALA A 202 -23.13 -20.60 -66.75
C ALA A 202 -22.11 -21.13 -67.80
N PRO A 203 -20.76 -21.16 -67.61
CA PRO A 203 -20.04 -21.29 -66.34
C PRO A 203 -18.60 -20.68 -66.25
N ALA A 204 -17.87 -21.09 -65.19
CA ALA A 204 -16.40 -21.14 -65.02
C ALA A 204 -15.72 -19.83 -64.51
N ALA A 205 -14.70 -19.80 -63.65
CA ALA A 205 -13.77 -20.78 -63.06
C ALA A 205 -13.23 -20.16 -61.73
N SER A 206 -13.10 -20.90 -60.62
CA SER A 206 -11.91 -21.61 -60.13
C SER A 206 -10.96 -20.79 -59.20
N GLU A 207 -10.61 -21.46 -58.09
CA GLU A 207 -9.44 -21.33 -57.19
C GLU A 207 -9.49 -20.38 -55.96
N ALA A 208 -9.50 -21.03 -54.80
CA ALA A 208 -8.77 -20.65 -53.57
C ALA A 208 -7.66 -21.72 -53.35
N PRO A 209 -6.77 -21.70 -52.33
CA PRO A 209 -6.49 -20.72 -51.25
C PRO A 209 -4.96 -20.51 -51.03
N THR A 210 -4.54 -20.13 -49.81
CA THR A 210 -3.17 -20.04 -49.21
C THR A 210 -2.51 -18.66 -49.28
N GLY A 211 -1.79 -18.15 -48.27
CA GLY A 211 -1.37 -18.64 -46.95
C GLY A 211 -0.72 -17.46 -46.20
N GLY A 212 -0.70 -17.51 -44.87
CA GLY A 212 -0.13 -16.47 -44.02
C GLY A 212 1.40 -16.55 -43.89
N GLN A 213 2.02 -15.41 -43.56
CA GLN A 213 3.23 -15.30 -42.75
C GLN A 213 3.30 -13.94 -42.03
N PRO A 214 3.98 -13.87 -40.87
CA PRO A 214 4.07 -12.71 -39.98
C PRO A 214 5.22 -11.78 -40.37
N SER A 215 5.11 -10.49 -40.02
CA SER A 215 6.19 -9.51 -40.19
C SER A 215 7.05 -9.42 -38.94
N ASP A 216 8.35 -9.71 -39.13
CA ASP A 216 9.50 -9.54 -38.24
C ASP A 216 9.54 -8.16 -37.56
N LEU A 217 9.84 -8.17 -36.25
CA LEU A 217 10.28 -7.00 -35.48
C LEU A 217 11.78 -7.11 -35.24
N GLU A 218 12.53 -6.12 -35.71
CA GLU A 218 13.97 -5.98 -35.43
C GLU A 218 14.22 -5.49 -33.99
N PRO A 219 15.35 -5.88 -33.37
CA PRO A 219 15.73 -5.45 -32.03
C PRO A 219 16.32 -4.04 -32.05
N ALA A 220 15.84 -3.16 -31.17
CA ALA A 220 16.39 -1.83 -30.98
C ALA A 220 17.73 -1.89 -30.21
N ASP A 221 18.75 -1.27 -30.81
CA ASP A 221 20.07 -1.07 -30.24
C ASP A 221 20.03 -0.30 -28.92
N GLN A 222 20.82 -0.77 -27.95
CA GLN A 222 21.11 -0.11 -26.68
C GLN A 222 22.15 0.98 -26.93
N GLU A 223 21.70 2.23 -27.00
CA GLU A 223 22.59 3.39 -26.89
C GLU A 223 22.80 3.72 -25.41
N ASP A 224 24.05 3.58 -24.97
CA ASP A 224 24.58 4.07 -23.70
C ASP A 224 24.15 5.52 -23.48
N ALA A 225 23.28 5.74 -22.49
CA ALA A 225 22.77 7.06 -22.14
C ALA A 225 23.90 7.89 -21.50
N GLU A 226 24.66 8.61 -22.32
CA GLU A 226 25.51 9.71 -21.88
C GLU A 226 24.61 10.84 -21.34
N TRP A 227 24.69 11.07 -20.03
CA TRP A 227 23.90 12.12 -19.38
C TRP A 227 24.41 13.49 -19.85
N PRO A 228 23.51 14.48 -20.06
CA PRO A 228 23.92 15.83 -20.41
C PRO A 228 24.92 16.39 -19.38
N GLN A 229 26.01 17.01 -19.83
CA GLN A 229 27.05 17.56 -18.95
C GLN A 229 26.50 18.52 -17.88
N SER A 230 25.42 19.24 -18.21
CA SER A 230 24.71 20.13 -17.28
C SER A 230 23.95 19.42 -16.16
N PHE A 231 23.70 18.11 -16.29
CA PHE A 231 23.17 17.28 -15.22
C PHE A 231 24.29 16.79 -14.32
N ALA A 232 25.41 16.32 -14.90
CA ALA A 232 26.58 15.88 -14.14
C ALA A 232 27.15 17.02 -13.27
N GLU A 233 27.30 18.22 -13.84
CA GLU A 233 27.78 19.40 -13.09
C GLU A 233 26.85 19.80 -11.94
N ARG A 234 25.54 19.61 -12.09
CA ARG A 234 24.56 19.90 -11.02
C ARG A 234 24.65 18.89 -9.88
N VAL A 235 24.78 17.61 -10.22
CA VAL A 235 24.94 16.54 -9.23
C VAL A 235 26.26 16.70 -8.47
N GLU A 236 27.33 17.10 -9.15
CA GLU A 236 28.64 17.33 -8.52
C GLU A 236 28.62 18.55 -7.57
N ALA A 237 27.95 19.64 -7.97
CA ALA A 237 27.75 20.80 -7.11
C ALA A 237 26.92 20.47 -5.85
N GLU A 238 25.82 19.71 -6.00
CA GLU A 238 24.93 19.32 -4.90
C GLU A 238 25.62 18.33 -3.94
N MET A 239 26.45 17.42 -4.46
CA MET A 239 27.23 16.48 -3.65
C MET A 239 28.35 17.19 -2.86
N THR A 240 28.93 18.24 -3.42
CA THR A 240 29.95 19.05 -2.72
C THR A 240 29.34 19.82 -1.55
N GLU A 241 28.17 20.42 -1.74
CA GLU A 241 27.43 21.14 -0.67
C GLU A 241 27.05 20.20 0.49
N LEU A 242 26.65 18.95 0.18
CA LEU A 242 26.33 17.95 1.20
C LEU A 242 27.54 17.50 2.02
N LEU A 243 28.73 17.47 1.43
CA LEU A 243 29.97 17.09 2.13
C LEU A 243 30.47 18.23 3.03
N GLU A 244 30.39 19.49 2.57
CA GLU A 244 30.74 20.65 3.40
C GLU A 244 29.81 20.79 4.62
N ALA A 245 28.51 20.52 4.44
CA ALA A 245 27.55 20.52 5.55
C ALA A 245 27.80 19.43 6.60
N ALA A 246 28.43 18.31 6.21
CA ALA A 246 28.77 17.23 7.13
C ALA A 246 30.06 17.50 7.93
N GLU A 247 30.97 18.36 7.44
CA GLU A 247 32.19 18.73 8.15
C GLU A 247 31.92 19.75 9.26
N ASP A 248 30.97 20.68 9.07
CA ASP A 248 30.60 21.71 10.07
C ASP A 248 29.92 21.13 11.33
N ASP A 249 29.23 20.00 11.22
CA ASP A 249 28.58 19.34 12.36
C ASP A 249 29.58 18.57 13.26
N SER A 250 30.80 18.34 12.79
CA SER A 250 31.84 17.59 13.50
C SER A 250 32.70 18.45 14.46
N VAL A 251 32.67 19.78 14.33
CA VAL A 251 33.54 20.70 15.10
C VAL A 251 32.88 21.33 16.35
N SER A 252 31.60 21.10 16.62
CA SER A 252 30.91 21.68 17.80
C SER A 252 30.90 20.80 19.06
N SER A 253 31.54 19.62 19.07
CA SER A 253 31.47 18.65 20.19
C SER A 253 32.76 18.44 20.99
N THR A 254 33.68 19.43 21.04
CA THR A 254 34.90 19.31 21.87
C THR A 254 35.20 20.57 22.71
N ALA A 255 34.35 20.86 23.70
CA ALA A 255 34.76 21.70 24.83
C ALA A 255 33.78 21.60 26.02
N ASN A 256 33.92 20.59 26.87
CA ASN A 256 33.99 20.76 28.34
C ASN A 256 34.12 19.42 29.06
N ASP A 257 35.36 19.04 29.37
CA ASP A 257 35.67 18.08 30.44
C ASP A 257 37.02 18.48 31.05
N ALA A 258 36.98 19.26 32.13
CA ALA A 258 38.05 19.39 33.12
C ALA A 258 37.56 20.21 34.32
N ASP A 259 37.12 19.56 35.39
CA ASP A 259 37.80 19.60 36.69
C ASP A 259 36.95 18.90 37.77
N GLY A 260 37.50 17.82 38.33
CA GLY A 260 37.20 17.42 39.71
C GLY A 260 38.02 18.29 40.68
N PRO A 261 37.72 18.24 41.99
CA PRO A 261 38.43 17.23 42.77
C PRO A 261 37.64 16.58 43.93
N SER A 262 38.28 15.53 44.40
CA SER A 262 38.00 14.51 45.42
C SER A 262 37.90 14.97 46.89
N LEU A 263 37.55 13.96 47.74
CA LEU A 263 37.62 13.83 49.22
C LEU A 263 36.27 14.15 49.89
N ASP A 264 35.68 13.34 50.79
CA ASP A 264 36.27 12.58 51.89
C ASP A 264 35.25 11.55 52.45
N SER A 265 35.74 10.47 53.03
CA SER A 265 35.02 9.67 54.03
C SER A 265 35.90 9.61 55.27
N PRO A 266 35.31 9.74 56.47
CA PRO A 266 35.62 8.72 57.45
C PRO A 266 34.42 8.25 58.29
N ASP A 267 34.72 7.12 58.90
CA ASP A 267 33.92 6.18 59.67
C ASP A 267 33.72 6.60 61.15
N ASP A 268 32.67 6.03 61.73
CA ASP A 268 32.56 5.43 63.07
C ASP A 268 32.10 6.16 64.36
N ALA A 269 31.31 5.36 65.11
CA ALA A 269 31.02 5.29 66.55
C ALA A 269 29.98 6.22 67.24
N ALA A 270 28.81 5.64 67.61
CA ALA A 270 28.49 5.20 68.99
C ALA A 270 26.98 5.00 69.24
N GLY A 271 26.58 3.86 69.85
CA GLY A 271 25.35 3.79 70.66
C GLY A 271 24.45 2.55 70.53
N THR A 272 24.89 1.45 71.14
CA THR A 272 24.27 0.15 71.50
C THR A 272 22.74 0.10 71.85
N PRO A 273 22.09 -1.10 71.77
CA PRO A 273 20.66 -1.34 71.56
C PRO A 273 19.93 -1.96 72.78
N ASP A 274 18.62 -2.28 72.67
CA ASP A 274 17.97 -3.49 73.25
C ASP A 274 16.47 -3.69 72.85
N PRO A 275 15.76 -4.81 73.17
CA PRO A 275 15.28 -5.76 72.14
C PRO A 275 13.82 -6.28 72.34
N MET A 276 13.47 -7.34 71.59
CA MET A 276 12.38 -8.33 71.78
C MET A 276 10.92 -7.93 71.47
N MET A 277 10.29 -8.65 70.54
CA MET A 277 9.36 -9.76 70.83
C MET A 277 8.95 -10.49 69.53
N THR A 278 9.03 -11.81 69.63
CA THR A 278 8.66 -12.91 68.70
C THR A 278 7.16 -12.93 68.35
N ALA A 279 6.75 -13.12 67.10
CA ALA A 279 6.44 -14.38 66.40
C ALA A 279 5.41 -15.32 67.06
N THR A 280 4.21 -15.43 66.46
CA THR A 280 3.35 -16.65 66.31
C THR A 280 2.18 -16.22 65.39
N ASP A 281 2.09 -16.63 64.12
CA ASP A 281 1.62 -17.92 63.57
C ASP A 281 0.25 -18.35 64.13
N ASP A 282 -0.80 -18.29 63.30
CA ASP A 282 -1.79 -19.39 63.10
C ASP A 282 -2.91 -18.96 62.11
N LEU A 283 -3.01 -19.68 60.99
CA LEU A 283 -4.24 -19.96 60.21
C LEU A 283 -4.64 -21.42 60.56
N PRO A 284 -5.80 -22.02 60.18
CA PRO A 284 -6.93 -21.58 59.34
C PRO A 284 -8.34 -22.01 59.87
N GLU A 285 -9.34 -21.90 58.99
CA GLU A 285 -10.61 -22.67 58.85
C GLU A 285 -11.93 -22.19 59.50
N GLU A 286 -12.89 -21.97 58.59
CA GLU A 286 -14.37 -22.04 58.66
C GLU A 286 -14.94 -23.20 59.53
N PRO A 287 -16.23 -23.24 59.96
CA PRO A 287 -17.41 -23.07 59.07
C PRO A 287 -18.76 -22.58 59.65
N ARG A 288 -19.69 -22.40 58.68
CA ARG A 288 -21.16 -22.31 58.67
C ARG A 288 -21.82 -20.94 58.61
#